data_AF-A0AAW8KUR9-F1
#
_entry.id   AF-A0AAW8KUR9-F1
#
_cell.length_a   1.000
_cell.length_b   1.000
_cell.length_c   1.000
_cell.angle_alpha   90.00
_cell.angle_beta   90.00
_cell.angle_gamma   90.00
#
_symmetry.space_group_name_H-M   'P 1'
#
loop_
_entity.id
_entity.type
_entity.pdbx_description
1 polymer ?
#
loop_
_entity_poly.entity_id
_entity_poly.type
_entity_poly.pdbx_seq_one_letter_code
_entity_poly.pdbx_strand_id
1 'polypeptide(L)'
;DWFFSTEGILLDTAGRYSVYSEDHSEWLGFLNILKKNRSKAPVNGLILIVSIAELISQSPENSLKLAKNLRARIQDLTERLEVVVPVYLVFSKMDLIAGFTEF
;
A
#
# COMPACT_ATOMS: atom_id res chain seq x y z
N ASP A 1 10.42 -6.45 0.74
CA ASP A 1 11.79 -6.39 1.29
C ASP A 1 11.98 -5.28 2.32
N TRP A 2 13.16 -5.20 2.95
CA TRP A 2 13.50 -4.12 3.90
C TRP A 2 14.61 -3.26 3.31
N PHE A 3 14.35 -1.97 3.12
CA PHE A 3 15.32 -1.02 2.63
C PHE A 3 15.71 -0.07 3.75
N PHE A 4 17.00 0.06 4.00
CA PHE A 4 17.54 0.87 5.08
C PHE A 4 18.23 2.11 4.51
N SER A 5 17.98 3.26 5.12
CA SER A 5 18.71 4.50 4.88
C SER A 5 19.21 5.09 6.21
N THR A 6 19.98 6.17 6.15
CA THR A 6 20.44 6.88 7.36
C THR A 6 19.29 7.52 8.15
N GLU A 7 18.20 7.88 7.46
CA GLU A 7 17.08 8.63 8.03
C GLU A 7 15.82 7.76 8.27
N GLY A 8 15.79 6.52 7.78
CA GLY A 8 14.60 5.69 7.91
C GLY A 8 14.71 4.29 7.33
N ILE A 9 13.61 3.55 7.47
CA ILE A 9 13.44 2.20 6.95
C ILE A 9 12.18 2.21 6.08
N LEU A 10 12.30 1.71 4.85
CA LEU A 10 11.17 1.42 3.98
C LEU A 10 10.89 -0.07 4.03
N LEU A 11 9.67 -0.42 4.45
CA LEU A 11 9.18 -1.78 4.46
C LEU A 11 8.36 -2.00 3.20
N ASP A 12 8.93 -2.74 2.27
CA ASP A 12 8.25 -3.17 1.07
C ASP A 12 7.50 -4.47 1.36
N THR A 13 6.19 -4.42 1.22
CA THR A 13 5.29 -5.54 1.47
C THR A 13 4.94 -6.21 0.16
N ALA A 14 4.74 -7.52 0.17
CA ALA A 14 4.24 -8.20 -1.02
C ALA A 14 2.87 -7.62 -1.41
N GLY A 15 2.70 -7.25 -2.68
CA GLY A 15 1.46 -6.63 -3.17
C GLY A 15 0.20 -7.47 -2.92
N ARG A 16 0.36 -8.78 -2.66
CA ARG A 16 -0.73 -9.67 -2.28
C ARG A 16 -1.45 -9.25 -1.00
N TYR A 17 -0.73 -8.68 -0.03
CA TYR A 17 -1.30 -8.16 1.21
C TYR A 17 -2.28 -7.01 0.96
N SER A 18 -2.15 -6.30 -0.16
CA SER A 18 -3.00 -5.17 -0.51
C SER A 18 -4.28 -5.56 -1.25
N VAL A 19 -4.35 -6.77 -1.82
CA VAL A 19 -5.36 -7.11 -2.85
C VAL A 19 -6.16 -8.36 -2.53
N TYR A 20 -5.54 -9.41 -1.99
CA TYR A 20 -6.21 -10.69 -1.76
C TYR A 20 -6.76 -10.80 -0.34
N SER A 21 -7.98 -11.34 -0.21
CA SER A 21 -8.65 -11.52 1.07
C SER A 21 -8.07 -12.67 1.89
N GLU A 22 -7.54 -13.69 1.22
CA GLU A 22 -6.92 -14.87 1.83
C GLU A 22 -5.67 -14.53 2.66
N ASP A 23 -4.95 -13.47 2.27
CA ASP A 23 -3.75 -13.00 2.98
C ASP A 23 -4.04 -11.99 4.10
N HIS A 24 -5.31 -11.75 4.43
CA HIS A 24 -5.69 -10.74 5.43
C HIS A 24 -5.15 -11.06 6.83
N SER A 25 -5.11 -12.33 7.21
CA SER A 25 -4.56 -12.76 8.50
C SER A 25 -3.04 -12.48 8.60
N GLU A 26 -2.30 -12.72 7.50
CA GLU A 26 -0.88 -12.38 7.40
C GLU A 26 -0.65 -10.88 7.51
N TRP A 27 -1.48 -10.07 6.83
CA TRP A 27 -1.45 -8.62 6.94
C TRP A 27 -1.64 -8.13 8.38
N LEU A 28 -2.66 -8.63 9.10
CA LEU A 28 -2.86 -8.30 10.50
C LEU A 28 -1.69 -8.78 11.39
N GLY A 29 -1.13 -9.96 11.10
CA GLY A 29 0.07 -10.47 11.75
C GLY A 29 1.27 -9.53 11.60
N PHE A 30 1.50 -9.02 10.39
CA PHE A 30 2.54 -8.03 10.12
C PHE A 30 2.33 -6.73 10.90
N LEU A 31 1.11 -6.19 10.91
CA LEU A 31 0.78 -4.99 11.68
C LEU A 31 1.02 -5.19 13.20
N ASN A 32 0.72 -6.39 13.72
CA ASN A 32 1.02 -6.73 15.11
C ASN A 32 2.51 -6.69 15.44
N ILE A 33 3.35 -7.17 14.52
CA ILE A 33 4.80 -7.12 14.66
C ILE A 33 5.27 -5.67 14.72
N LEU A 34 4.74 -4.79 13.86
CA LEU A 34 5.05 -3.35 13.90
C LEU A 34 4.64 -2.72 15.22
N LYS A 35 3.39 -2.93 15.66
CA LYS A 35 2.88 -2.39 16.94
C LYS A 35 3.72 -2.84 18.12
N LYS A 36 4.13 -4.12 18.15
CA LYS A 36 4.95 -4.69 19.22
C LYS A 36 6.36 -4.09 19.26
N ASN A 37 7.00 -3.93 18.11
CA ASN A 37 8.40 -3.51 18.04
C ASN A 37 8.60 -1.99 17.99
N ARG A 38 7.57 -1.23 17.60
CA ARG A 38 7.61 0.24 17.45
C ARG A 38 6.41 0.91 18.13
N SER A 39 6.18 0.61 19.40
CA SER A 39 4.97 1.01 20.15
C SER A 39 4.64 2.51 20.16
N LYS A 40 5.63 3.41 20.06
CA LYS A 40 5.39 4.87 20.03
C LYS A 40 5.07 5.44 18.64
N ALA A 41 5.59 4.81 17.59
CA ALA A 41 5.41 5.24 16.20
C ALA A 41 5.54 4.02 15.27
N PRO A 42 4.48 3.18 15.21
CA PRO A 42 4.53 1.91 14.46
C PRO A 42 4.89 2.11 12.98
N VAL A 43 4.36 3.17 12.39
CA VAL A 43 4.69 3.66 11.04
C VAL A 43 4.62 5.19 11.02
N ASN A 44 5.31 5.81 10.06
CA ASN A 44 5.33 7.27 9.88
C ASN A 44 4.58 7.73 8.63
N GLY A 45 4.27 6.81 7.72
CA GLY A 45 3.58 7.07 6.47
C GLY A 45 3.31 5.76 5.73
N LEU A 46 2.43 5.81 4.74
CA LEU A 46 2.12 4.69 3.87
C LEU A 46 2.28 5.14 2.42
N ILE A 47 3.00 4.35 1.61
CA ILE A 47 3.07 4.55 0.16
C ILE A 47 2.21 3.47 -0.50
N LEU A 48 1.21 3.89 -1.25
CA LEU A 48 0.37 3.02 -2.05
C LEU A 48 0.77 3.15 -3.50
N ILE A 49 1.28 2.07 -4.09
CA ILE A 49 1.69 2.05 -5.48
C ILE A 49 0.59 1.37 -6.30
N VAL A 50 0.07 2.08 -7.30
CA VAL A 50 -0.98 1.56 -8.20
C VAL A 50 -0.48 1.66 -9.62
N SER A 51 -0.47 0.53 -10.34
CA SER A 51 -0.15 0.48 -11.76
C SER A 51 -1.24 1.20 -12.55
N ILE A 52 -0.86 2.28 -13.24
CA ILE A 52 -1.83 3.05 -14.04
C ILE A 52 -2.30 2.26 -15.27
N ALA A 53 -1.39 1.47 -15.86
CA ALA A 53 -1.70 0.61 -16.99
C ALA A 53 -2.78 -0.43 -16.65
N GLU A 54 -2.70 -1.01 -15.44
CA GLU A 54 -3.73 -1.92 -14.93
C GLU A 54 -5.04 -1.18 -14.67
N LEU A 55 -4.98 0.03 -14.10
CA LEU A 55 -6.20 0.80 -13.83
C LEU A 55 -6.96 1.19 -15.11
N ILE A 56 -6.24 1.53 -16.18
CA ILE A 56 -6.83 1.93 -17.48
C ILE A 56 -7.36 0.71 -18.26
N SER A 57 -6.70 -0.44 -18.14
CA SER A 57 -7.11 -1.67 -18.83
C SER A 57 -8.26 -2.42 -18.15
N GLN A 58 -8.55 -2.12 -16.89
CA GLN A 58 -9.62 -2.74 -16.12
C GLN A 58 -10.99 -2.10 -16.39
N SER A 59 -12.06 -2.87 -16.18
CA SER A 59 -13.41 -2.31 -16.18
C SER A 59 -13.61 -1.38 -14.98
N PRO A 60 -14.53 -0.39 -15.06
CA PRO A 60 -14.82 0.52 -13.96
C PRO A 60 -15.17 -0.19 -12.65
N GLU A 61 -15.87 -1.32 -12.71
CA GLU A 61 -16.25 -2.13 -11.56
C GLU A 61 -15.03 -2.73 -10.85
N ASN A 62 -14.06 -3.21 -11.62
CA ASN A 62 -12.81 -3.76 -11.10
C ASN A 62 -11.93 -2.67 -10.47
N SER A 63 -11.84 -1.50 -11.10
CA SER A 63 -11.14 -0.34 -10.55
C SER A 63 -11.76 0.11 -9.22
N LEU A 64 -13.10 0.13 -9.14
CA LEU A 64 -13.81 0.44 -7.89
C LEU A 64 -13.57 -0.62 -6.81
N LYS A 65 -13.54 -1.90 -7.18
CA LYS A 65 -13.23 -3.01 -6.27
C LYS A 65 -11.81 -2.89 -5.72
N LEU A 66 -10.83 -2.58 -6.57
CA LEU A 66 -9.45 -2.33 -6.15
C LEU A 66 -9.39 -1.18 -5.14
N ALA A 67 -10.02 -0.04 -5.44
CA ALA A 67 -10.06 1.11 -4.54
C ALA A 67 -10.67 0.76 -3.17
N LYS A 68 -11.75 -0.02 -3.14
CA LYS A 68 -12.38 -0.51 -1.90
C LYS A 68 -11.43 -1.41 -1.10
N ASN A 69 -10.73 -2.32 -1.75
CA ASN A 69 -9.78 -3.23 -1.11
C ASN A 69 -8.60 -2.46 -0.52
N LEU A 70 -8.01 -1.52 -1.27
CA LEU A 70 -6.93 -0.66 -0.80
C LEU A 70 -7.37 0.16 0.42
N ARG A 71 -8.56 0.77 0.36
CA ARG A 71 -9.13 1.51 1.49
C ARG A 71 -9.32 0.64 2.73
N ALA A 72 -9.80 -0.60 2.57
CA ALA A 72 -9.94 -1.54 3.68
C ALA A 72 -8.58 -1.83 4.34
N ARG A 73 -7.50 -1.96 3.57
CA ARG A 73 -6.14 -2.17 4.12
C ARG A 73 -5.59 -0.97 4.87
N ILE A 74 -5.87 0.25 4.41
CA ILE A 74 -5.56 1.48 5.15
C ILE A 74 -6.35 1.52 6.47
N GLN A 75 -7.60 1.09 6.44
CA GLN A 75 -8.45 1.02 7.62
C GLN A 75 -7.91 -0.01 8.63
N ASP A 76 -7.55 -1.22 8.18
CA ASP A 76 -6.90 -2.24 9.01
C ASP A 76 -5.64 -1.69 9.70
N LEU A 77 -4.80 -0.95 8.96
CA LEU A 77 -3.61 -0.31 9.50
C LEU A 77 -3.97 0.71 10.59
N THR A 78 -4.91 1.60 10.29
CA THR A 78 -5.34 2.67 11.20
C THR A 78 -5.92 2.09 12.49
N GLU A 79 -6.81 1.10 12.38
CA GLU A 79 -7.46 0.45 13.51
C GLU A 79 -6.47 -0.38 14.34
N ARG A 80 -5.58 -1.13 13.68
CA ARG A 80 -4.66 -2.01 14.41
C ARG A 80 -3.53 -1.26 15.09
N LEU A 81 -2.95 -0.28 14.39
CA LEU A 81 -1.81 0.50 14.88
C LEU A 81 -2.25 1.71 15.72
N GLU A 82 -3.54 2.07 15.70
CA GLU A 82 -4.11 3.20 16.44
C GLU A 82 -3.47 4.55 16.07
N VAL A 83 -3.07 4.69 14.80
CA VAL A 83 -2.44 5.90 14.26
C VAL A 83 -3.05 6.29 12.93
N VAL A 84 -3.16 7.60 12.70
CA VAL A 84 -3.46 8.17 11.39
C VAL A 84 -2.15 8.71 10.82
N VAL A 85 -1.76 8.22 9.66
CA VAL A 85 -0.50 8.60 8.99
C VAL A 85 -0.77 9.15 7.60
N PRO A 86 0.11 10.01 7.06
CA PRO A 86 0.00 10.44 5.67
C PRO A 86 0.07 9.24 4.73
N VAL A 87 -0.84 9.22 3.74
CA VAL A 87 -0.89 8.21 2.68
C VAL A 87 -0.49 8.87 1.37
N TYR A 88 0.56 8.36 0.75
CA TYR A 88 1.08 8.81 -0.54
C TYR A 88 0.65 7.81 -1.62
N LEU A 89 -0.28 8.21 -2.48
CA LEU A 89 -0.67 7.42 -3.64
C LEU A 89 0.26 7.72 -4.82
N VAL A 90 0.93 6.70 -5.32
CA VAL A 90 1.88 6.78 -6.43
C VAL A 90 1.34 5.95 -7.58
N PHE A 91 1.10 6.58 -8.71
CA PHE A 91 0.79 5.88 -9.95
C PHE A 91 2.10 5.46 -10.63
N SER A 92 2.29 4.15 -10.78
CA SER A 92 3.47 3.56 -11.42
C SER A 92 3.16 3.08 -12.83
N LYS A 93 4.23 2.74 -13.57
CA LYS A 93 4.17 2.31 -14.97
C LYS A 93 3.54 3.36 -15.90
N MET A 94 3.80 4.64 -15.63
CA MET A 94 3.30 5.75 -16.43
C MET A 94 3.85 5.71 -17.87
N ASP A 95 5.01 5.09 -18.07
CA ASP A 95 5.62 4.82 -19.38
C ASP A 95 4.74 3.96 -20.31
N LEU A 96 3.79 3.20 -19.76
CA LEU A 96 2.84 2.40 -20.53
C LEU A 96 1.62 3.22 -21.02
N ILE A 97 1.52 4.50 -20.66
CA ILE A 97 0.53 5.41 -21.21
C ILE A 97 1.09 6.01 -22.49
N ALA A 98 0.37 5.82 -23.59
CA ALA A 98 0.70 6.45 -24.86
C ALA A 98 0.82 7.98 -24.69
N GLY A 99 1.96 8.54 -25.11
CA GLY A 99 2.26 9.97 -25.02
C GLY A 99 2.88 10.43 -23.69
N PHE A 100 3.17 9.54 -22.73
CA PHE A 100 3.81 9.93 -21.47
C PHE A 100 5.34 10.06 -21.57
N THR A 101 5.99 9.26 -22.42
CA THR A 101 7.45 9.26 -22.60
C THR A 101 7.98 10.29 -23.60
N GLU A 102 7.09 11.00 -24.30
CA GLU A 102 7.45 11.95 -25.37
C GLU A 102 7.68 13.40 -24.87
N PHE A 103 7.80 13.60 -23.54
CA PHE A 103 8.03 14.90 -22.90
C PHE A 103 9.36 14.96 -22.14
#